data_AF-A0A6P5JM03-F1
#
_entry.id   AF-A0A6P5JM03-F1
#
_cell.length_a   1.000
_cell.length_b   1.000
_cell.length_c   1.000
_cell.angle_alpha   90.00
_cell.angle_beta   90.00
_cell.angle_gamma   90.00
#
_symmetry.space_group_name_H-M   'P 1'
#
loop_
_entity.id
_entity.type
_entity.pdbx_description
1 polymer ?
#
loop_
_entity_poly.entity_id
_entity_poly.type
_entity_poly.pdbx_seq_one_letter_code
_entity_poly.pdbx_strand_id
1 'polypeptide(L)'
;MMLLLQWLVVILCLQIEEAVSTDSKVPLTVIGTVGKSVILPLKISSDKIRTIVWLSHNSLATVDVNEQNSHIIITDSKYYGRLKIFRESNYSLQINNLTTEDENYYKGQITIESQGQSETLIQEYFLHIYEELRKPQITVNFTGPENGTCNVILLCSLEKEGKNVTYNWISLKDGEEDTAYEGPNLTVSWRPGESEPNFICRVTNPISSQRSQPIPSSGLCTGASSRNYVMLIVGIVIAVVLCVAIMVGSIFWKKKRQGAATEGNTVYAQVNHPYRQKAATLLETSAYDKLI
;
A
#
# COMPACT_ATOMS: atom_id res chain seq x y z
N MET A 1 42.20 49.64 45.45
CA MET A 1 40.80 49.69 44.97
C MET A 1 40.50 48.59 43.95
N MET A 2 41.34 48.36 42.93
CA MET A 2 41.13 47.29 41.93
C MET A 2 41.16 45.87 42.50
N LEU A 3 42.04 45.58 43.47
CA LEU A 3 42.11 44.25 44.11
C LEU A 3 40.85 43.90 44.89
N LEU A 4 40.19 44.88 45.53
CA LEU A 4 38.95 44.64 46.28
C LEU A 4 37.77 44.31 45.35
N LEU A 5 37.70 44.94 44.17
CA LEU A 5 36.68 44.63 43.15
C LEU A 5 36.83 43.20 42.61
N GLN A 6 38.06 42.74 42.43
CA GLN A 6 38.32 41.42 41.87
C GLN A 6 37.93 40.31 42.85
N TRP A 7 38.15 40.52 44.15
CA TRP A 7 37.67 39.61 45.20
C TRP A 7 36.15 39.67 45.37
N LEU A 8 35.52 40.84 45.23
CA LEU A 8 34.06 40.98 45.22
C LEU A 8 33.42 40.23 44.05
N VAL A 9 34.02 40.26 42.85
CA VAL A 9 33.55 39.50 41.69
C VAL A 9 33.70 37.99 41.90
N VAL A 10 34.81 37.54 42.50
CA VAL A 10 35.01 36.11 42.82
C VAL A 10 34.01 35.63 43.88
N ILE A 11 33.73 36.44 44.90
CA ILE A 11 32.73 36.14 45.94
C ILE A 11 31.31 36.17 45.36
N LEU A 12 30.99 37.11 44.46
CA LEU A 12 29.73 37.14 43.72
C LEU A 12 29.57 35.94 42.78
N CYS A 13 30.64 35.46 42.14
CA CYS A 13 30.62 34.25 41.33
C CYS A 13 30.48 32.95 42.17
N LEU A 14 31.03 32.92 43.38
CA LEU A 14 30.91 31.77 44.30
C LEU A 14 29.52 31.62 44.93
N GLN A 15 28.64 32.61 44.79
CA GLN A 15 27.25 32.58 45.30
C GLN A 15 26.21 32.26 44.22
N ILE A 16 26.62 31.92 42.99
CA ILE A 16 25.71 31.61 41.86
C ILE A 16 25.57 30.09 41.61
N GLU A 17 26.25 29.23 42.36
CA GLU A 17 26.01 27.77 42.31
C GLU A 17 25.13 27.29 43.49
N GLU A 18 23.91 27.81 43.58
CA GLU A 18 22.82 27.05 44.18
C GLU A 18 21.56 27.12 43.29
N ALA A 19 20.99 25.93 43.07
CA ALA A 19 19.85 25.59 42.21
C ALA A 19 20.14 25.74 40.70
N VAL A 20 20.28 24.69 39.90
CA VAL A 20 19.27 23.64 39.67
C VAL A 20 20.01 22.38 39.18
N SER A 21 20.18 21.40 40.07
CA SER A 21 20.35 20.00 39.67
C SER A 21 18.96 19.42 39.46
N THR A 22 18.29 19.81 38.37
CA THR A 22 17.27 18.92 37.81
C THR A 22 18.04 17.77 37.18
N ASP A 23 18.24 16.71 37.96
CA ASP A 23 18.42 15.37 37.42
C ASP A 23 17.19 15.12 36.54
N SER A 24 17.31 15.43 35.26
CA SER A 24 16.26 15.27 34.26
C SER A 24 16.11 13.77 34.02
N LYS A 25 15.50 13.09 34.99
CA LYS A 25 15.19 11.68 34.92
C LYS A 25 14.18 11.49 33.81
N VAL A 26 14.64 10.92 32.69
CA VAL A 26 13.79 10.67 31.51
C VAL A 26 12.59 9.82 31.94
N PRO A 27 11.35 10.22 31.59
CA PRO A 27 10.16 9.46 31.95
C PRO A 27 10.20 8.06 31.33
N LEU A 28 9.66 7.08 32.05
CA LEU A 28 9.56 5.72 31.54
C LEU A 28 8.50 5.62 30.44
N THR A 29 8.90 5.20 29.25
CA THR A 29 7.96 4.94 28.16
C THR A 29 7.16 3.66 28.42
N VAL A 30 5.83 3.77 28.36
CA VAL A 30 4.91 2.65 28.49
C VAL A 30 4.06 2.56 27.21
N ILE A 31 3.84 1.36 26.70
CA ILE A 31 3.07 1.12 25.47
C ILE A 31 1.70 0.56 25.86
N GLY A 32 0.65 1.21 25.39
CA GLY A 32 -0.74 0.80 25.52
C GLY A 32 -1.39 0.49 24.18
N THR A 33 -2.46 -0.30 24.22
CA THR A 33 -3.27 -0.66 23.05
C THR A 33 -4.70 -0.19 23.26
N VAL A 34 -5.29 0.44 22.24
CA VAL A 34 -6.69 0.92 22.28
C VAL A 34 -7.64 -0.22 22.68
N GLY A 35 -8.57 0.08 23.60
CA GLY A 35 -9.55 -0.87 24.16
C GLY A 35 -8.98 -1.85 25.19
N LYS A 36 -7.66 -1.91 25.38
CA LYS A 36 -7.01 -2.78 26.38
C LYS A 36 -6.71 -2.01 27.66
N SER A 37 -6.02 -2.66 28.60
CA SER A 37 -5.54 -2.07 29.84
C SER A 37 -4.03 -1.94 29.86
N VAL A 38 -3.53 -0.92 30.57
CA VAL A 38 -2.11 -0.73 30.85
C VAL A 38 -1.90 -0.51 32.34
N ILE A 39 -0.70 -0.83 32.82
CA ILE A 39 -0.29 -0.60 34.22
C ILE A 39 0.90 0.36 34.21
N LEU A 40 0.81 1.42 34.99
CA LEU A 40 1.91 2.32 35.32
C LEU A 40 2.49 1.86 36.67
N PRO A 41 3.66 1.18 36.67
CA PRO A 41 4.15 0.49 37.86
C PRO A 41 4.81 1.45 38.84
N LEU A 42 4.37 1.48 40.09
CA LEU A 42 5.08 2.21 41.15
C LEU A 42 6.16 1.36 41.80
N LYS A 43 7.38 1.89 41.85
CA LYS A 43 8.48 1.32 42.61
C LYS A 43 8.55 1.96 43.98
N ILE A 44 8.00 1.31 44.99
CA ILE A 44 7.99 1.83 46.35
C ILE A 44 8.98 1.05 47.21
N SER A 45 9.88 1.76 47.89
CA SER A 45 10.95 1.17 48.71
C SER A 45 10.73 1.38 50.22
N SER A 46 9.60 1.98 50.63
CA SER A 46 9.27 2.25 52.03
C SER A 46 7.86 1.76 52.35
N ASP A 47 7.68 1.25 53.56
CA ASP A 47 6.41 0.86 54.15
C ASP A 47 5.64 2.04 54.78
N LYS A 48 6.27 3.20 54.95
CA LYS A 48 5.71 4.39 55.61
C LYS A 48 5.06 5.38 54.64
N ILE A 49 4.34 4.84 53.65
CA ILE A 49 3.64 5.66 52.67
C ILE A 49 2.45 6.31 53.36
N ARG A 50 2.34 7.64 53.25
CA ARG A 50 1.17 8.38 53.72
C ARG A 50 0.14 8.55 52.61
N THR A 51 0.58 9.04 51.47
CA THR A 51 -0.32 9.41 50.36
C THR A 51 0.32 9.10 49.02
N ILE A 52 -0.48 8.69 48.05
CA ILE A 52 -0.09 8.59 46.64
C ILE A 52 -1.04 9.44 45.80
N VAL A 53 -0.49 10.33 44.98
CA VAL A 53 -1.26 11.14 44.04
C VAL A 53 -0.84 10.79 42.62
N TRP A 54 -1.82 10.37 41.82
CA TRP A 54 -1.66 10.13 40.40
C TRP A 54 -2.12 11.35 39.61
N LEU A 55 -1.24 11.85 38.76
CA LEU A 55 -1.44 13.04 37.93
C LEU A 55 -1.23 12.68 36.46
N SER A 56 -1.97 13.35 35.59
CA SER A 56 -1.64 13.50 34.18
C SER A 56 -1.82 14.97 33.82
N HIS A 57 -2.68 15.31 32.85
CA HIS A 57 -3.10 16.70 32.64
C HIS A 57 -3.82 17.27 33.87
N ASN A 58 -4.67 16.45 34.50
CA ASN A 58 -5.37 16.74 35.74
C ASN A 58 -4.97 15.73 36.83
N SER A 59 -5.39 15.98 38.07
CA SER A 59 -5.37 14.95 39.11
C SER A 59 -6.30 13.80 38.72
N LEU A 60 -5.77 12.58 38.70
CA LEU A 60 -6.50 11.36 38.31
C LEU A 60 -7.08 10.64 39.52
N ALA A 61 -6.23 10.42 40.53
CA ALA A 61 -6.62 9.74 41.75
C ALA A 61 -5.71 10.12 42.92
N THR A 62 -6.25 10.04 44.13
CA THR A 62 -5.52 10.16 45.38
C THR A 62 -5.78 8.93 46.24
N VAL A 63 -4.72 8.37 46.80
CA VAL A 63 -4.74 7.22 47.69
C VAL A 63 -4.24 7.67 49.05
N ASP A 64 -5.11 7.69 50.05
CA ASP A 64 -4.71 7.83 51.46
C ASP A 64 -4.38 6.43 51.98
N VAL A 65 -3.11 6.22 52.32
CA VAL A 65 -2.61 4.95 52.80
C VAL A 65 -2.70 4.93 54.32
N ASN A 66 -3.57 4.07 54.83
CA ASN A 66 -3.67 3.77 56.24
C ASN A 66 -3.35 2.28 56.47
N GLU A 67 -2.95 1.91 57.70
CA GLU A 67 -2.45 0.57 58.03
C GLU A 67 -3.47 -0.52 57.70
N GLN A 68 -4.75 -0.26 58.01
CA GLN A 68 -5.85 -1.21 57.90
C GLN A 68 -6.53 -1.19 56.53
N ASN A 69 -6.85 0.00 56.00
CA ASN A 69 -7.53 0.15 54.71
C ASN A 69 -7.01 1.38 53.97
N SER A 70 -6.74 1.24 52.67
CA SER A 70 -6.40 2.37 51.80
C SER A 70 -7.67 2.97 51.22
N HIS A 71 -7.81 4.29 51.30
CA HIS A 71 -8.94 5.01 50.72
C HIS A 71 -8.53 5.59 49.37
N ILE A 72 -9.18 5.14 48.29
CA ILE A 72 -8.87 5.57 46.92
C ILE A 72 -9.99 6.48 46.42
N ILE A 73 -9.62 7.69 46.04
CA ILE A 73 -10.53 8.69 45.46
C ILE A 73 -10.10 8.93 44.03
N ILE A 74 -10.98 8.64 43.07
CA ILE A 74 -10.78 9.04 41.67
C ILE A 74 -11.31 10.46 41.53
N THR A 75 -10.46 11.36 41.05
CA THR A 75 -10.76 12.80 40.95
C THR A 75 -11.16 13.21 39.54
N ASP A 76 -10.65 12.52 38.51
CA ASP A 76 -11.03 12.80 37.11
C ASP A 76 -12.18 11.89 36.65
N SER A 77 -13.34 12.50 36.39
CA SER A 77 -14.54 11.83 35.90
C SER A 77 -14.37 11.08 34.57
N LYS A 78 -13.43 11.50 33.69
CA LYS A 78 -13.11 10.79 32.43
C LYS A 78 -12.63 9.36 32.69
N TYR A 79 -12.13 9.10 33.89
CA TYR A 79 -11.54 7.81 34.25
C TYR A 79 -12.41 7.00 35.24
N TYR A 80 -13.63 7.44 35.54
CA TYR A 80 -14.58 6.69 36.34
C TYR A 80 -14.89 5.32 35.72
N GLY A 81 -14.80 4.27 36.54
CA GLY A 81 -14.94 2.88 36.10
C GLY A 81 -13.76 2.33 35.29
N ARG A 82 -12.77 3.16 34.94
CA ARG A 82 -11.60 2.77 34.15
C ARG A 82 -10.33 2.59 34.98
N LEU A 83 -10.15 3.37 36.07
CA LEU A 83 -8.98 3.20 36.95
C LEU A 83 -9.16 2.07 37.94
N LYS A 84 -8.07 1.35 38.17
CA LYS A 84 -7.92 0.42 39.30
C LYS A 84 -6.56 0.63 39.93
N ILE A 85 -6.54 0.65 41.26
CA ILE A 85 -5.32 0.75 42.06
C ILE A 85 -5.41 -0.34 43.12
N PHE A 86 -4.43 -1.24 43.15
CA PHE A 86 -4.41 -2.38 44.08
C PHE A 86 -3.18 -2.29 44.99
N ARG A 87 -3.39 -2.46 46.30
CA ARG A 87 -2.31 -2.44 47.31
C ARG A 87 -1.29 -3.54 47.05
N GLU A 88 -1.76 -4.71 46.62
CA GLU A 88 -0.97 -5.90 46.27
C GLU A 88 0.00 -5.63 45.11
N SER A 89 -0.27 -4.60 44.31
CA SER A 89 0.55 -4.16 43.18
C SER A 89 1.36 -2.89 43.48
N ASN A 90 1.69 -2.65 44.75
CA ASN A 90 2.36 -1.42 45.21
C ASN A 90 1.62 -0.14 44.80
N TYR A 91 0.28 -0.20 44.76
CA TYR A 91 -0.57 0.92 44.34
C TYR A 91 -0.30 1.41 42.91
N SER A 92 0.22 0.53 42.04
CA SER A 92 0.37 0.80 40.62
C SER A 92 -0.97 1.19 40.00
N LEU A 93 -0.95 2.12 39.05
CA LEU A 93 -2.17 2.59 38.38
C LEU A 93 -2.47 1.73 37.18
N GLN A 94 -3.60 1.04 37.18
CA GLN A 94 -4.14 0.38 36.01
C GLN A 94 -5.20 1.26 35.36
N ILE A 95 -5.04 1.55 34.06
CA ILE A 95 -6.03 2.25 33.24
C ILE A 95 -6.63 1.22 32.29
N ASN A 96 -7.95 1.02 32.36
CA ASN A 96 -8.69 0.09 31.51
C ASN A 96 -9.38 0.80 30.35
N ASN A 97 -9.65 0.06 29.28
CA ASN A 97 -10.34 0.55 28.09
C ASN A 97 -9.69 1.84 27.56
N LEU A 98 -8.42 1.72 27.19
CA LEU A 98 -7.61 2.83 26.68
C LEU A 98 -8.19 3.42 25.40
N THR A 99 -8.11 4.73 25.30
CA THR A 99 -8.46 5.53 24.12
C THR A 99 -7.23 6.31 23.66
N THR A 100 -7.18 6.77 22.42
CA THR A 100 -6.05 7.58 21.92
C THR A 100 -5.85 8.87 22.72
N GLU A 101 -6.89 9.37 23.39
CA GLU A 101 -6.82 10.56 24.25
C GLU A 101 -6.17 10.31 25.62
N ASP A 102 -5.95 9.04 26.00
CA ASP A 102 -5.26 8.70 27.23
C ASP A 102 -3.73 8.73 27.04
N GLU A 103 -3.23 8.96 25.80
CA GLU A 103 -1.80 9.14 25.54
C GLU A 103 -1.35 10.48 26.12
N ASN A 104 -0.54 10.42 27.17
CA ASN A 104 -0.07 11.59 27.87
C ASN A 104 1.13 11.27 28.76
N TYR A 105 1.66 12.33 29.37
CA TYR A 105 2.52 12.24 30.52
C TYR A 105 1.71 11.88 31.77
N TYR A 106 2.25 10.98 32.58
CA TYR A 106 1.69 10.56 33.86
C TYR A 106 2.75 10.65 34.94
N LYS A 107 2.31 10.98 36.16
CA LYS A 107 3.18 11.14 37.32
C LYS A 107 2.54 10.53 38.55
N GLY A 108 3.28 9.65 39.21
CA GLY A 108 2.97 9.18 40.55
C GLY A 108 3.81 9.94 41.57
N GLN A 109 3.16 10.69 42.46
CA GLN A 109 3.79 11.34 43.61
C GLN A 109 3.52 10.52 44.86
N ILE A 110 4.58 10.05 45.50
CA ILE A 110 4.51 9.23 46.71
C ILE A 110 5.04 10.07 47.86
N THR A 111 4.18 10.38 48.83
CA THR A 111 4.56 11.04 50.07
C THR A 111 4.86 9.99 51.12
N ILE A 112 6.10 9.98 51.60
CA ILE A 112 6.60 9.06 52.63
C ILE A 112 6.84 9.88 53.89
N GLU A 113 6.30 9.43 55.00
CA GLU A 113 6.46 10.11 56.30
C GLU A 113 7.24 9.23 57.25
N SER A 114 8.44 9.65 57.64
CA SER A 114 9.31 8.89 58.54
C SER A 114 9.94 9.80 59.57
N GLN A 115 9.81 9.45 60.85
CA GLN A 115 10.46 10.16 61.96
C GLN A 115 10.18 11.69 61.99
N GLY A 116 8.97 12.09 61.60
CA GLY A 116 8.57 13.50 61.56
C GLY A 116 9.08 14.30 60.35
N GLN A 117 9.74 13.63 59.39
CA GLN A 117 10.10 14.21 58.09
C GLN A 117 9.22 13.63 56.98
N SER A 118 8.83 14.49 56.04
CA SER A 118 8.04 14.13 54.86
C SER A 118 8.91 14.25 53.62
N GLU A 119 9.09 13.15 52.90
CA GLU A 119 9.78 13.10 51.61
C GLU A 119 8.76 12.83 50.50
N THR A 120 8.97 13.40 49.30
CA THR A 120 8.16 13.12 48.12
C THR A 120 8.99 12.48 47.03
N LEU A 121 8.69 11.23 46.71
CA LEU A 121 9.25 10.53 45.56
C LEU A 121 8.36 10.76 44.33
N ILE A 122 8.98 10.99 43.18
CA ILE A 122 8.32 11.21 41.91
C ILE A 122 8.71 10.09 40.93
N GLN A 123 7.70 9.49 40.29
CA GLN A 123 7.89 8.58 39.16
C GLN A 123 7.06 9.05 37.97
N GLU A 124 7.70 9.09 36.81
CA GLU A 124 7.18 9.74 35.63
C GLU A 124 7.16 8.78 34.44
N TYR A 125 6.09 8.85 33.66
CA TYR A 125 5.82 7.93 32.56
C TYR A 125 5.30 8.71 31.36
N PHE A 126 5.66 8.25 30.15
CA PHE A 126 4.99 8.66 28.94
C PHE A 126 4.25 7.46 28.35
N LEU A 127 2.92 7.53 28.30
CA LEU A 127 2.09 6.46 27.76
C LEU A 127 1.85 6.68 26.27
N HIS A 128 2.44 5.85 25.40
CA HIS A 128 2.09 5.82 23.99
C HIS A 128 0.96 4.83 23.75
N ILE A 129 -0.03 5.23 22.94
CA ILE A 129 -1.18 4.40 22.60
C ILE A 129 -1.16 4.08 21.11
N TYR A 130 -1.29 2.80 20.81
CA TYR A 130 -1.32 2.27 19.46
C TYR A 130 -2.64 1.53 19.20
N GLU A 131 -3.11 1.63 17.96
CA GLU A 131 -4.14 0.75 17.43
C GLU A 131 -3.49 -0.42 16.70
N GLU A 132 -4.14 -1.59 16.74
CA GLU A 132 -3.69 -2.74 15.95
C GLU A 132 -3.82 -2.42 14.47
N LEU A 133 -2.76 -2.68 13.71
CA LEU A 133 -2.78 -2.46 12.27
C LEU A 133 -3.75 -3.43 11.61
N ARG A 134 -4.42 -2.94 10.56
CA ARG A 134 -5.19 -3.78 9.64
C ARG A 134 -4.27 -4.36 8.58
N LYS A 135 -4.79 -5.36 7.86
CA LYS A 135 -4.08 -6.00 6.76
C LYS A 135 -3.78 -4.95 5.67
N PRO A 136 -2.50 -4.76 5.27
CA PRO A 136 -2.16 -3.81 4.22
C PRO A 136 -2.60 -4.32 2.84
N GLN A 137 -2.79 -3.40 1.92
CA GLN A 137 -3.16 -3.65 0.52
C GLN A 137 -2.03 -3.23 -0.41
N ILE A 138 -1.81 -4.03 -1.45
CA ILE A 138 -0.85 -3.74 -2.50
C ILE A 138 -1.60 -3.17 -3.71
N THR A 139 -1.13 -2.01 -4.19
CA THR A 139 -1.56 -1.41 -5.46
C THR A 139 -0.41 -1.45 -6.46
N VAL A 140 -0.74 -1.66 -7.73
CA VAL A 140 0.25 -1.75 -8.81
C VAL A 140 0.18 -0.52 -9.70
N ASN A 141 1.29 0.19 -9.83
CA ASN A 141 1.45 1.25 -10.81
C ASN A 141 2.43 0.81 -11.91
N PHE A 142 1.92 0.72 -13.13
CA PHE A 142 2.72 0.42 -14.30
C PHE A 142 3.36 1.69 -14.86
N THR A 143 4.68 1.69 -14.97
CA THR A 143 5.41 2.78 -15.66
C THR A 143 5.68 2.47 -17.13
N GLY A 144 5.28 1.29 -17.60
CA GLY A 144 5.42 0.85 -19.00
C GLY A 144 6.81 0.25 -19.29
N PRO A 145 7.01 -0.27 -20.51
CA PRO A 145 8.30 -0.82 -20.90
C PRO A 145 9.28 0.31 -21.20
N GLU A 146 10.37 0.38 -20.45
CA GLU A 146 11.49 1.29 -20.72
C GLU A 146 12.69 0.42 -21.13
N ASN A 147 13.30 0.68 -22.30
CA ASN A 147 14.48 -0.05 -22.79
C ASN A 147 14.35 -1.58 -22.87
N GLY A 148 13.13 -2.10 -23.09
CA GLY A 148 12.86 -3.54 -23.17
C GLY A 148 12.76 -4.25 -21.83
N THR A 149 12.82 -3.52 -20.72
CA THR A 149 12.48 -3.99 -19.37
C THR A 149 11.10 -3.50 -18.96
N CYS A 150 10.35 -4.35 -18.27
CA CYS A 150 9.06 -3.98 -17.69
C CYS A 150 9.28 -3.45 -16.28
N ASN A 151 9.01 -2.15 -16.08
CA ASN A 151 9.15 -1.50 -14.79
C ASN A 151 7.77 -1.37 -14.12
N VAL A 152 7.70 -1.80 -12.86
CA VAL A 152 6.48 -1.77 -12.06
C VAL A 152 6.79 -1.22 -10.67
N ILE A 153 5.90 -0.36 -10.18
CA ILE A 153 5.97 0.17 -8.82
C ILE A 153 4.84 -0.45 -8.02
N LEU A 154 5.18 -1.20 -6.99
CA LEU A 154 4.26 -1.76 -6.02
C LEU A 154 4.15 -0.79 -4.84
N LEU A 155 2.93 -0.41 -4.49
CA LEU A 155 2.62 0.51 -3.40
C LEU A 155 1.92 -0.27 -2.29
N CYS A 156 2.44 -0.17 -1.07
CA CYS A 156 1.82 -0.74 0.10
C CYS A 156 1.09 0.34 0.89
N SER A 157 -0.19 0.11 1.17
CA SER A 157 -1.04 1.09 1.84
C SER A 157 -1.91 0.44 2.91
N LEU A 158 -2.31 1.27 3.88
CA LEU A 158 -3.28 0.92 4.91
C LEU A 158 -4.58 1.68 4.65
N GLU A 159 -5.72 1.05 4.93
CA GLU A 159 -7.04 1.69 4.83
C GLU A 159 -7.17 2.88 5.80
N LYS A 160 -6.59 2.75 6.99
CA LYS A 160 -6.47 3.81 7.99
C LYS A 160 -5.00 4.02 8.30
N GLU A 161 -4.57 5.28 8.33
CA GLU A 161 -3.20 5.63 8.74
C GLU A 161 -2.90 5.08 10.13
N GLY A 162 -1.75 4.41 10.26
CA GLY A 162 -1.26 3.88 11.52
C GLY A 162 -0.16 4.77 12.10
N LYS A 163 -0.06 4.79 13.43
CA LYS A 163 1.00 5.48 14.15
C LYS A 163 2.29 4.65 14.16
N ASN A 164 3.43 5.30 13.84
CA ASN A 164 4.78 4.73 13.88
C ASN A 164 4.87 3.39 13.13
N VAL A 165 4.40 3.39 11.88
CA VAL A 165 4.36 2.19 11.04
C VAL A 165 5.64 2.09 10.22
N THR A 166 6.28 0.93 10.27
CA THR A 166 7.37 0.54 9.38
C THR A 166 6.84 -0.38 8.27
N TYR A 167 7.39 -0.23 7.07
CA TYR A 167 7.00 -0.96 5.87
C TYR A 167 8.18 -1.75 5.34
N ASN A 168 8.01 -3.05 5.16
CA ASN A 168 9.02 -3.94 4.59
C ASN A 168 8.38 -4.81 3.51
N TRP A 169 9.12 -5.09 2.44
CA TRP A 169 8.72 -6.02 1.40
C TRP A 169 9.45 -7.35 1.55
N ILE A 170 8.68 -8.41 1.41
CA ILE A 170 9.14 -9.80 1.45
C ILE A 170 8.97 -10.36 0.04
N SER A 171 10.06 -10.82 -0.56
CA SER A 171 10.03 -11.59 -1.81
C SER A 171 9.91 -13.07 -1.50
N LEU A 172 9.02 -13.75 -2.21
CA LEU A 172 8.81 -15.19 -2.15
C LEU A 172 9.29 -15.82 -3.45
N LYS A 173 10.43 -16.50 -3.39
CA LYS A 173 11.00 -17.22 -4.54
C LYS A 173 11.17 -18.67 -4.17
N ASP A 174 10.56 -19.57 -4.94
CA ASP A 174 10.67 -21.03 -4.76
C ASP A 174 10.35 -21.53 -3.33
N GLY A 175 9.50 -20.80 -2.61
CA GLY A 175 9.09 -21.13 -1.23
C GLY A 175 9.97 -20.52 -0.12
N GLU A 176 11.04 -19.81 -0.47
CA GLU A 176 11.90 -19.09 0.48
C GLU A 176 11.45 -17.64 0.64
N GLU A 177 11.40 -17.15 1.88
CA GLU A 177 11.13 -15.74 2.21
C GLU A 177 12.45 -14.97 2.34
N ASP A 178 12.61 -13.91 1.56
CA ASP A 178 13.71 -12.95 1.73
C ASP A 178 13.14 -11.54 1.98
N THR A 179 13.67 -10.86 3.00
CA THR A 179 13.28 -9.48 3.33
C THR A 179 14.22 -8.54 2.62
N ALA A 180 13.83 -8.13 1.42
CA ALA A 180 14.75 -7.48 0.51
C ALA A 180 14.68 -5.95 0.51
N TYR A 181 13.52 -5.34 0.83
CA TYR A 181 13.34 -3.90 0.62
C TYR A 181 12.56 -3.22 1.75
N GLU A 182 13.07 -2.06 2.18
CA GLU A 182 12.41 -1.19 3.15
C GLU A 182 11.65 -0.06 2.47
N GLY A 183 10.56 0.37 3.08
CA GLY A 183 9.74 1.49 2.63
C GLY A 183 8.38 1.08 2.06
N PRO A 184 7.47 2.05 1.90
CA PRO A 184 6.10 1.79 1.46
C PRO A 184 6.01 1.42 -0.03
N ASN A 185 7.03 1.75 -0.82
CA ASN A 185 7.04 1.60 -2.27
C ASN A 185 8.19 0.69 -2.69
N LEU A 186 7.91 -0.27 -3.55
CA LEU A 186 8.90 -1.16 -4.13
C LEU A 186 8.90 -1.00 -5.65
N THR A 187 10.06 -0.66 -6.21
CA THR A 187 10.25 -0.65 -7.67
C THR A 187 10.93 -1.94 -8.09
N VAL A 188 10.31 -2.65 -9.01
CA VAL A 188 10.78 -3.92 -9.56
C VAL A 188 10.81 -3.84 -11.07
N SER A 189 11.84 -4.44 -11.66
CA SER A 189 12.04 -4.46 -13.09
C SER A 189 12.43 -5.87 -13.53
N TRP A 190 11.82 -6.31 -14.63
CA TRP A 190 12.08 -7.64 -15.18
C TRP A 190 12.42 -7.58 -16.65
N ARG A 191 13.36 -8.43 -17.05
CA ARG A 191 13.60 -8.74 -18.46
C ARG A 191 12.67 -9.88 -18.92
N PRO A 192 12.32 -9.92 -20.22
CA PRO A 192 11.58 -11.04 -20.77
C PRO A 192 12.27 -12.38 -20.47
N GLY A 193 11.57 -13.29 -19.78
CA GLY A 193 12.06 -14.63 -19.45
C GLY A 193 12.73 -14.79 -18.09
N GLU A 194 12.81 -13.74 -17.27
CA GLU A 194 13.22 -13.85 -15.85
C GLU A 194 12.11 -14.45 -14.99
N SER A 195 12.47 -15.19 -13.93
CA SER A 195 11.49 -15.69 -12.97
C SER A 195 11.08 -14.58 -12.01
N GLU A 196 9.78 -14.33 -11.95
CA GLU A 196 9.20 -13.25 -11.17
C GLU A 196 8.75 -13.81 -9.79
N PRO A 197 9.34 -13.37 -8.66
CA PRO A 197 8.92 -13.83 -7.33
C PRO A 197 7.61 -13.16 -6.91
N ASN A 198 6.86 -13.76 -5.99
CA ASN A 198 5.68 -13.11 -5.43
C ASN A 198 6.12 -12.11 -4.36
N PHE A 199 5.36 -11.03 -4.17
CA PHE A 199 5.68 -10.03 -3.14
C PHE A 199 4.60 -9.96 -2.07
N ILE A 200 5.04 -9.80 -0.83
CA ILE A 200 4.20 -9.50 0.32
C ILE A 200 4.71 -8.19 0.92
N CYS A 201 3.79 -7.28 1.23
CA CYS A 201 4.11 -6.16 2.10
C CYS A 201 3.82 -6.53 3.55
N ARG A 202 4.78 -6.26 4.42
CA ARG A 202 4.67 -6.35 5.87
C ARG A 202 4.69 -4.96 6.47
N VAL A 203 3.66 -4.65 7.26
CA VAL A 203 3.60 -3.43 8.08
C VAL A 203 3.73 -3.80 9.54
N THR A 204 4.47 -3.00 10.30
CA THR A 204 4.68 -3.25 11.74
C THR A 204 4.58 -1.95 12.52
N ASN A 205 3.94 -1.99 13.67
CA ASN A 205 4.05 -0.98 14.72
C ASN A 205 4.45 -1.67 16.04
N PRO A 206 4.70 -0.94 17.14
CA PRO A 206 5.20 -1.55 18.37
C PRO A 206 4.34 -2.65 19.01
N ILE A 207 3.07 -2.77 18.62
CA ILE A 207 2.13 -3.76 19.19
C ILE A 207 1.64 -4.81 18.20
N SER A 208 1.83 -4.61 16.89
CA SER A 208 1.19 -5.44 15.86
C SER A 208 2.01 -5.51 14.59
N SER A 209 1.91 -6.63 13.90
CA SER A 209 2.57 -6.86 12.62
C SER A 209 1.61 -7.58 11.68
N GLN A 210 1.36 -6.99 10.51
CA GLN A 210 0.41 -7.50 9.53
C GLN A 210 1.08 -7.69 8.17
N ARG A 211 0.59 -8.69 7.42
CA ARG A 211 1.08 -9.03 6.07
C ARG A 211 -0.06 -8.90 5.08
N SER A 212 0.22 -8.36 3.89
CA SER A 212 -0.72 -8.30 2.77
C SER A 212 -1.05 -9.70 2.25
N GLN A 213 -1.98 -9.79 1.29
CA GLN A 213 -2.00 -10.99 0.44
C GLN A 213 -0.77 -10.97 -0.47
N PRO A 214 -0.20 -12.13 -0.82
CA PRO A 214 0.84 -12.20 -1.84
C PRO A 214 0.30 -11.70 -3.17
N ILE A 215 1.02 -10.80 -3.82
CA ILE A 215 0.72 -10.44 -5.21
C ILE A 215 1.56 -11.33 -6.15
N PRO A 216 0.91 -12.08 -7.06
CA PRO A 216 1.64 -12.77 -8.10
C PRO A 216 2.23 -11.74 -9.05
N SER A 217 3.52 -11.84 -9.28
CA SER A 217 4.21 -11.02 -10.28
C SER A 217 3.95 -11.53 -11.70
N SER A 218 3.70 -12.85 -11.83
CA SER A 218 3.31 -13.50 -13.07
C SER A 218 2.05 -12.85 -13.65
N GLY A 219 2.23 -12.15 -14.78
CA GLY A 219 1.13 -11.47 -15.47
C GLY A 219 1.21 -9.95 -15.42
N LEU A 220 1.95 -9.36 -14.46
CA LEU A 220 2.12 -7.90 -14.38
C LEU A 220 2.75 -7.35 -15.67
N CYS A 221 3.68 -8.09 -16.26
CA CYS A 221 4.38 -7.68 -17.48
C CYS A 221 3.88 -8.38 -18.75
N THR A 222 2.73 -9.05 -18.69
CA THR A 222 2.15 -9.74 -19.86
C THR A 222 1.33 -8.79 -20.73
N GLY A 223 1.99 -8.03 -21.61
CA GLY A 223 1.29 -7.45 -22.76
C GLY A 223 1.72 -6.08 -23.25
N ALA A 224 2.84 -6.02 -23.98
CA ALA A 224 2.97 -5.14 -25.13
C ALA A 224 3.57 -5.89 -26.31
N SER A 225 3.01 -7.07 -26.63
CA SER A 225 3.25 -7.76 -27.90
C SER A 225 2.50 -7.04 -29.05
N SER A 226 2.72 -5.73 -29.20
CA SER A 226 2.23 -4.95 -30.35
C SER A 226 2.83 -5.43 -31.67
N ARG A 227 3.99 -6.12 -31.60
CA ARG A 227 4.72 -6.62 -32.76
C ARG A 227 3.94 -7.64 -33.59
N ASN A 228 3.11 -8.47 -32.94
CA ASN A 228 2.26 -9.45 -33.63
C ASN A 228 1.06 -8.79 -34.32
N TYR A 229 0.52 -7.72 -33.74
CA TYR A 229 -0.62 -7.00 -34.32
C TYR A 229 -0.20 -6.16 -35.53
N VAL A 230 0.96 -5.51 -35.47
CA VAL A 230 1.53 -4.74 -36.59
C VAL A 230 1.86 -5.64 -37.78
N MET A 231 2.50 -6.79 -37.55
CA MET A 231 2.76 -7.78 -38.61
C MET A 231 1.46 -8.31 -39.24
N LEU A 232 0.42 -8.53 -38.45
CA LEU A 232 -0.89 -8.99 -38.93
C LEU A 232 -1.61 -7.92 -39.76
N ILE A 233 -1.59 -6.65 -39.32
CA ILE A 233 -2.14 -5.52 -40.11
C ILE A 233 -1.38 -5.36 -41.43
N VAL A 234 -0.04 -5.38 -41.41
CA VAL A 234 0.79 -5.30 -42.62
C VAL A 234 0.47 -6.46 -43.57
N GLY A 235 0.32 -7.68 -43.05
CA GLY A 235 -0.08 -8.85 -43.82
C GLY A 235 -1.46 -8.68 -44.49
N ILE A 236 -2.45 -8.17 -43.76
CA ILE A 236 -3.79 -7.90 -44.29
C ILE A 236 -3.73 -6.82 -45.38
N VAL A 237 -2.99 -5.73 -45.17
CA VAL A 237 -2.86 -4.64 -46.15
C VAL A 237 -2.23 -5.16 -47.45
N ILE A 238 -1.18 -5.97 -47.37
CA ILE A 238 -0.53 -6.57 -48.54
C ILE A 238 -1.53 -7.49 -49.27
N ALA A 239 -2.26 -8.33 -48.55
CA ALA A 239 -3.27 -9.21 -49.15
C ALA A 239 -4.36 -8.43 -49.89
N VAL A 240 -4.88 -7.35 -49.30
CA VAL A 240 -5.90 -6.49 -49.93
C VAL A 240 -5.37 -5.83 -51.20
N VAL A 241 -4.14 -5.30 -51.18
CA VAL A 241 -3.53 -4.68 -52.37
C VAL A 241 -3.37 -5.70 -53.50
N LEU A 242 -2.93 -6.92 -53.19
CA LEU A 242 -2.81 -8.00 -54.18
C LEU A 242 -4.18 -8.38 -54.76
N CYS A 243 -5.22 -8.50 -53.94
CA CYS A 243 -6.57 -8.77 -54.41
C CYS A 243 -7.09 -7.67 -55.35
N VAL A 244 -6.88 -6.40 -55.02
CA VAL A 244 -7.28 -5.27 -55.88
C VAL A 244 -6.51 -5.30 -57.20
N ALA A 245 -5.20 -5.54 -57.18
CA ALA A 245 -4.39 -5.65 -58.39
C ALA A 245 -4.86 -6.78 -59.31
N ILE A 246 -5.22 -7.95 -58.76
CA ILE A 246 -5.78 -9.07 -59.51
C ILE A 246 -7.15 -8.71 -60.09
N MET A 247 -8.03 -8.06 -59.31
CA MET A 247 -9.34 -7.61 -59.77
C MET A 247 -9.22 -6.62 -60.93
N VAL A 248 -8.38 -5.60 -60.80
CA VAL A 248 -8.11 -4.61 -61.84
C VAL A 248 -7.49 -5.29 -63.07
N GLY A 249 -6.49 -6.14 -62.88
CA GLY A 249 -5.87 -6.92 -63.96
C GLY A 249 -6.89 -7.76 -64.73
N SER A 250 -7.81 -8.43 -64.02
CA SER A 250 -8.87 -9.23 -64.63
C SER A 250 -9.86 -8.39 -65.44
N ILE A 251 -10.20 -7.17 -64.99
CA ILE A 251 -11.05 -6.22 -65.71
C ILE A 251 -10.36 -5.75 -66.99
N PHE A 252 -9.08 -5.37 -66.91
CA PHE A 252 -8.28 -4.99 -68.08
C PHE A 252 -8.12 -6.14 -69.08
N TRP A 253 -7.93 -7.38 -68.60
CA TRP A 253 -7.86 -8.57 -69.44
C TRP A 253 -9.18 -8.85 -70.16
N LYS A 254 -10.32 -8.71 -69.46
CA LYS A 254 -11.65 -8.83 -70.08
C LYS A 254 -11.91 -7.74 -71.12
N LYS A 255 -11.51 -6.49 -70.84
CA LYS A 255 -11.64 -5.36 -71.78
C LYS A 255 -10.81 -5.56 -73.05
N LYS A 256 -9.59 -6.11 -72.93
CA LYS A 256 -8.74 -6.44 -74.09
C LYS A 256 -9.35 -7.55 -74.97
N ARG A 257 -10.06 -8.53 -74.39
CA ARG A 257 -10.79 -9.56 -75.16
C ARG A 257 -12.00 -9.00 -75.92
N GLN A 258 -12.71 -8.02 -75.36
CA GLN A 258 -13.84 -7.38 -76.05
C GLN A 258 -13.38 -6.45 -77.20
N GLY A 259 -12.21 -5.82 -77.08
CA GLY A 259 -11.60 -5.04 -78.17
C GLY A 259 -11.13 -5.86 -79.37
N ALA A 260 -10.97 -7.18 -79.23
CA ALA A 260 -10.57 -8.08 -80.32
C ALA A 260 -11.76 -8.71 -81.07
N ALA A 261 -13.00 -8.52 -80.61
CA ALA A 261 -14.20 -9.13 -81.18
C ALA A 261 -15.08 -8.17 -82.03
N THR A 262 -14.64 -6.92 -82.22
CA THR A 262 -15.43 -5.86 -82.88
C THR A 262 -14.76 -5.31 -84.13
N GLU A 263 -13.97 -6.13 -84.84
CA GLU A 263 -13.33 -5.75 -86.10
C GLU A 263 -13.31 -6.97 -87.04
N GLY A 264 -14.40 -7.19 -87.77
CA GLY A 264 -14.46 -8.24 -88.80
C GLY A 264 -15.84 -8.87 -88.97
N ASN A 265 -16.80 -8.13 -89.54
CA ASN A 265 -17.70 -8.66 -90.57
C ASN A 265 -18.61 -7.55 -91.11
N THR A 266 -18.20 -6.94 -92.22
CA THR A 266 -19.08 -6.24 -93.16
C THR A 266 -19.17 -7.03 -94.46
N VAL A 267 -20.42 -7.27 -94.83
CA VAL A 267 -20.96 -8.00 -95.98
C VAL A 267 -20.55 -7.39 -97.33
N TYR A 268 -20.33 -8.25 -98.34
CA TYR A 268 -20.65 -7.92 -99.74
C TYR A 268 -21.41 -9.08 -100.40
N ALA A 269 -22.36 -8.71 -101.25
CA ALA A 269 -23.30 -9.58 -101.93
C ALA A 269 -22.98 -9.72 -103.44
N GLN A 270 -23.53 -10.80 -104.03
CA GLN A 270 -23.99 -10.97 -105.43
C GLN A 270 -22.93 -11.26 -106.53
N VAL A 271 -23.08 -12.12 -107.58
CA VAL A 271 -24.21 -12.86 -108.23
C VAL A 271 -23.67 -14.06 -109.08
N ASN A 272 -24.48 -15.12 -109.25
CA ASN A 272 -24.60 -16.15 -110.34
C ASN A 272 -23.70 -17.41 -110.51
N HIS A 273 -24.27 -18.58 -110.12
CA HIS A 273 -24.59 -19.86 -110.83
C HIS A 273 -23.81 -20.38 -112.07
N PRO A 274 -23.92 -21.69 -112.48
CA PRO A 274 -24.41 -22.92 -111.80
C PRO A 274 -23.56 -24.22 -112.07
N TYR A 275 -23.70 -25.28 -111.24
CA TYR A 275 -23.94 -26.68 -111.71
C TYR A 275 -24.28 -27.67 -110.55
N ARG A 276 -25.05 -28.72 -110.91
CA ARG A 276 -25.54 -29.94 -110.20
C ARG A 276 -24.54 -30.61 -109.23
N GLN A 277 -24.96 -31.33 -108.17
CA GLN A 277 -25.74 -32.58 -108.25
C GLN A 277 -26.39 -33.00 -106.90
N LYS A 278 -27.37 -33.90 -107.02
CA LYS A 278 -28.46 -34.34 -106.12
C LYS A 278 -28.06 -35.11 -104.84
N ALA A 279 -28.89 -34.98 -103.80
CA ALA A 279 -29.62 -36.05 -103.04
C ALA A 279 -30.16 -35.41 -101.73
N ALA A 280 -31.47 -35.13 -101.57
CA ALA A 280 -32.50 -36.01 -100.99
C ALA A 280 -31.99 -36.75 -99.72
N THR A 281 -32.58 -36.62 -98.52
CA THR A 281 -33.95 -37.03 -98.19
C THR A 281 -34.27 -36.69 -96.70
N LEU A 282 -35.46 -36.13 -96.43
CA LEU A 282 -36.42 -36.25 -95.28
C LEU A 282 -35.88 -36.38 -93.83
N LEU A 283 -36.37 -35.66 -92.79
CA LEU A 283 -37.75 -35.52 -92.25
C LEU A 283 -37.82 -34.20 -91.42
N GLU A 284 -38.74 -33.25 -91.66
CA GLU A 284 -40.11 -33.11 -91.12
C GLU A 284 -40.24 -33.28 -89.57
N THR A 285 -40.38 -32.17 -88.82
CA THR A 285 -41.61 -31.63 -88.16
C THR A 285 -41.99 -32.38 -86.86
N SER A 286 -42.51 -31.83 -85.76
CA SER A 286 -43.22 -30.59 -85.40
C SER A 286 -43.21 -30.53 -83.85
N ALA A 287 -43.01 -29.40 -83.16
CA ALA A 287 -44.02 -28.41 -82.77
C ALA A 287 -44.52 -28.54 -81.31
N TYR A 288 -45.00 -27.38 -80.81
CA TYR A 288 -45.81 -27.10 -79.61
C TYR A 288 -45.08 -27.12 -78.25
N ASP A 289 -45.31 -26.21 -77.29
CA ASP A 289 -46.09 -24.97 -77.18
C ASP A 289 -45.53 -24.23 -75.93
N LYS A 290 -45.29 -22.92 -75.97
CA LYS A 290 -46.09 -21.88 -75.30
C LYS A 290 -46.66 -22.18 -73.89
N LEU A 291 -46.31 -21.23 -73.02
CA LEU A 291 -47.14 -20.54 -72.01
C LEU A 291 -47.11 -21.00 -70.55
N ILE A 292 -46.70 -20.01 -69.73
CA ILE A 292 -46.88 -19.75 -68.30
C ILE A 292 -45.81 -20.34 -67.38
#